data_AF-A0A935N3P4-F1
#
_entry.id   AF-A0A935N3P4-F1
#
_cell.length_a   1.000
_cell.length_b   1.000
_cell.length_c   1.000
_cell.angle_alpha   90.00
_cell.angle_beta   90.00
_cell.angle_gamma   90.00
#
_symmetry.space_group_name_H-M   'P 1'
#
loop_
_entity.id
_entity.type
_entity.pdbx_description
1 polymer ?
#
loop_
_entity_poly.entity_id
_entity_poly.type
_entity_poly.pdbx_seq_one_letter_code
_entity_poly.pdbx_strand_id
1 'polypeptide(L)'
;MNTYNTTERTTARLVPNDRLNAITSLIGEGAVFEGSFHSKDDLGIKVDGQLIGGIVFENGGAIHIGPTGLVENTTIEADYIFIEGKVKGNVIARKSLEISGSATVLGDIVYDALIDIHPRARLRGKIDYRGDLDSTL
;
A
#
# COMPACT_ATOMS: atom_id res chain seq x y z
N MET A 1 43.39 -14.73 -3.18
CA MET A 1 42.39 -13.65 -3.11
C MET A 1 41.29 -13.95 -4.10
N ASN A 2 40.09 -14.27 -3.61
CA ASN A 2 38.86 -13.95 -4.32
C ASN A 2 37.73 -13.89 -3.29
N THR A 3 37.32 -12.68 -2.96
CA THR A 3 36.23 -12.35 -2.04
C THR A 3 34.91 -12.64 -2.74
N TYR A 4 34.19 -13.66 -2.28
CA TYR A 4 32.79 -13.83 -2.63
C TYR A 4 31.99 -12.68 -2.01
N ASN A 5 31.64 -11.71 -2.86
CA ASN A 5 30.65 -10.71 -2.55
C ASN A 5 29.31 -11.44 -2.42
N THR A 6 28.90 -11.73 -1.20
CA THR A 6 27.59 -12.33 -0.92
C THR A 6 26.60 -11.18 -0.93
N THR A 7 26.06 -10.94 -2.12
CA THR A 7 24.98 -10.01 -2.41
C THR A 7 23.88 -10.13 -1.37
N GLU A 8 23.50 -8.98 -0.85
CA GLU A 8 22.42 -8.72 0.09
C GLU A 8 21.20 -9.62 -0.20
N ARG A 9 20.72 -10.31 0.82
CA ARG A 9 19.35 -10.85 0.81
C ARG A 9 18.38 -9.68 0.93
N THR A 10 18.23 -8.92 -0.14
CA THR A 10 17.11 -8.00 -0.27
C THR A 10 15.89 -8.87 -0.49
N THR A 11 15.06 -9.02 0.54
CA THR A 11 13.69 -9.51 0.37
C THR A 11 13.09 -8.71 -0.78
N ALA A 12 12.75 -9.36 -1.89
CA ALA A 12 12.28 -8.67 -3.08
C ALA A 12 11.01 -7.88 -2.71
N ARG A 13 11.12 -6.56 -2.50
CA ARG A 13 9.97 -5.68 -2.28
C ARG A 13 9.18 -5.63 -3.57
N LEU A 14 7.86 -5.78 -3.45
CA LEU A 14 6.96 -5.74 -4.59
C LEU A 14 6.67 -4.29 -4.97
N VAL A 15 6.53 -3.40 -3.98
CA VAL A 15 6.46 -1.96 -4.23
C VAL A 15 7.89 -1.41 -4.44
N PRO A 16 8.23 -0.86 -5.61
CA PRO A 16 9.58 -0.40 -5.89
C PRO A 16 10.03 0.76 -5.00
N ASN A 17 11.30 0.77 -4.61
CA ASN A 17 11.85 1.79 -3.70
C ASN A 17 11.79 3.21 -4.25
N ASP A 18 11.98 3.37 -5.56
CA ASP A 18 11.86 4.65 -6.26
C ASP A 18 10.45 5.23 -6.14
N ARG A 19 9.40 4.37 -6.13
CA ARG A 19 8.02 4.81 -5.90
C ARG A 19 7.80 5.31 -4.47
N LEU A 20 8.40 4.66 -3.48
CA LEU A 20 8.36 5.13 -2.08
C LEU A 20 9.17 6.42 -1.89
N ASN A 21 10.34 6.53 -2.52
CA ASN A 21 11.21 7.71 -2.45
C ASN A 21 10.62 8.92 -3.19
N ALA A 22 9.74 8.71 -4.17
CA ALA A 22 9.05 9.77 -4.89
C ALA A 22 7.85 10.36 -4.12
N ILE A 23 7.53 9.84 -2.92
CA ILE A 23 6.47 10.39 -2.07
C ILE A 23 6.85 11.80 -1.59
N THR A 24 5.98 12.77 -1.84
CA THR A 24 6.19 14.19 -1.48
C THR A 24 5.26 14.68 -0.37
N SER A 25 4.23 13.91 0.00
CA SER A 25 3.26 14.25 1.02
C SER A 25 3.36 13.32 2.24
N LEU A 26 3.17 13.86 3.44
CA LEU A 26 3.25 13.12 4.70
C LEU A 26 2.18 13.59 5.69
N ILE A 27 1.41 12.63 6.22
CA ILE A 27 0.66 12.80 7.47
C ILE A 27 1.53 12.23 8.58
N GLY A 28 2.18 13.11 9.33
CA GLY A 28 3.18 12.74 10.34
C GLY A 28 2.56 12.08 11.56
N GLU A 29 3.38 11.34 12.31
CA GLU A 29 3.00 10.74 13.59
C GLU A 29 2.40 11.79 14.54
N GLY A 30 1.32 11.43 15.24
CA GLY A 30 0.58 12.32 16.14
C GLY A 30 -0.35 13.31 15.45
N ALA A 31 -0.29 13.46 14.12
CA ALA A 31 -1.26 14.25 13.37
C ALA A 31 -2.54 13.44 13.10
N VAL A 32 -3.68 14.13 13.11
CA VAL A 32 -4.97 13.62 12.65
C VAL A 32 -5.42 14.46 11.47
N PHE A 33 -5.69 13.81 10.34
CA PHE A 33 -6.29 14.43 9.17
C PHE A 33 -7.71 13.89 9.00
N GLU A 34 -8.69 14.79 8.93
CA GLU A 34 -10.09 14.45 8.71
C GLU A 34 -10.53 15.00 7.35
N GLY A 35 -10.98 14.12 6.45
CA GLY A 35 -11.36 14.47 5.08
C GLY A 35 -10.73 13.53 4.03
N SER A 36 -10.91 13.87 2.76
CA SER A 36 -10.41 13.05 1.64
C SER A 36 -9.25 13.74 0.91
N PHE A 37 -8.22 12.96 0.57
CA PHE A 37 -7.10 13.33 -0.27
C PHE A 37 -7.31 12.73 -1.67
N HIS A 38 -7.43 13.58 -2.69
CA HIS A 38 -7.72 13.14 -4.05
C HIS A 38 -6.77 13.78 -5.05
N SER A 39 -6.30 13.01 -6.02
CA SER A 39 -5.53 13.54 -7.15
C SER A 39 -5.80 12.77 -8.43
N LYS A 40 -5.70 13.47 -9.56
CA LYS A 40 -5.69 12.85 -10.90
C LYS A 40 -4.29 12.54 -11.40
N ASP A 41 -3.29 13.13 -10.77
CA ASP A 41 -1.89 13.04 -11.14
C ASP A 41 -1.17 11.96 -10.33
N ASP A 42 -0.04 11.50 -10.87
CA ASP A 42 0.87 10.60 -10.18
C ASP A 42 1.52 11.31 -8.98
N LEU A 43 1.01 11.05 -7.79
CA LEU A 43 1.48 11.61 -6.53
C LEU A 43 1.71 10.52 -5.48
N GLY A 44 2.56 10.83 -4.51
CA GLY A 44 2.82 9.94 -3.40
C GLY A 44 2.43 10.55 -2.06
N ILE A 45 1.81 9.75 -1.19
CA ILE A 45 1.54 10.11 0.20
C ILE A 45 1.98 9.00 1.14
N LYS A 46 2.63 9.39 2.23
CA LYS A 46 2.89 8.53 3.38
C LYS A 46 2.01 8.92 4.57
N VAL A 47 1.47 7.94 5.27
CA VAL A 47 0.67 8.12 6.48
C VAL A 47 1.37 7.41 7.64
N ASP A 48 1.97 8.20 8.52
CA ASP A 48 2.51 7.75 9.82
C ASP A 48 1.60 8.18 10.99
N GLY A 49 0.69 9.13 10.78
CA GLY A 49 -0.35 9.54 11.74
C GLY A 49 -1.70 8.84 11.53
N GLN A 50 -2.80 9.57 11.77
CA GLN A 50 -4.16 9.07 11.56
C GLN A 50 -4.85 9.84 10.42
N LEU A 51 -5.49 9.11 9.51
CA LEU A 51 -6.35 9.67 8.48
C LEU A 51 -7.76 9.06 8.59
N ILE A 52 -8.75 9.93 8.71
CA ILE A 52 -10.18 9.59 8.78
C ILE A 52 -10.83 10.14 7.51
N GLY A 53 -11.00 9.28 6.51
CA GLY A 53 -11.43 9.66 5.16
C GLY A 53 -10.58 8.99 4.07
N GLY A 54 -10.66 9.38 2.80
CA GLY A 54 -10.10 8.60 1.68
C GLY A 54 -8.79 9.11 1.10
N ILE A 55 -8.07 8.21 0.42
CA ILE A 55 -6.93 8.57 -0.43
C ILE A 55 -7.16 7.94 -1.80
N VAL A 56 -7.42 8.75 -2.83
CA VAL A 56 -7.67 8.24 -4.18
C VAL A 56 -6.77 8.96 -5.18
N PHE A 57 -5.93 8.18 -5.86
CA PHE A 57 -5.16 8.61 -7.01
C PHE A 57 -5.74 7.98 -8.26
N GLU A 58 -6.47 8.75 -9.08
CA GLU A 58 -7.16 8.24 -10.28
C GLU A 58 -6.18 7.63 -11.29
N ASN A 59 -4.96 8.18 -11.40
CA ASN A 59 -3.91 7.68 -12.29
C ASN A 59 -2.58 7.61 -11.55
N GLY A 60 -1.88 6.47 -11.60
CA GLY A 60 -0.57 6.36 -10.98
C GLY A 60 -0.62 6.32 -9.45
N GLY A 61 0.38 6.95 -8.84
CA GLY A 61 0.46 7.25 -7.42
C GLY A 61 0.99 6.13 -6.54
N ALA A 62 1.43 6.53 -5.34
CA ALA A 62 1.95 5.63 -4.32
C ALA A 62 1.36 5.99 -2.95
N ILE A 63 0.76 5.02 -2.27
CA ILE A 63 0.27 5.17 -0.90
C ILE A 63 1.11 4.29 0.01
N HIS A 64 1.76 4.88 1.00
CA HIS A 64 2.49 4.16 2.03
C HIS A 64 1.86 4.39 3.39
N ILE A 65 1.26 3.36 3.97
CA ILE A 65 0.78 3.39 5.36
C ILE A 65 1.93 2.88 6.24
N GLY A 66 2.65 3.78 6.88
CA GLY A 66 3.80 3.43 7.71
C GLY A 66 3.38 2.68 8.98
N PRO A 67 4.36 2.22 9.80
CA PRO A 67 4.10 1.30 10.92
C PRO A 67 3.12 1.83 11.97
N THR A 68 3.11 3.14 12.19
CA THR A 68 2.20 3.85 13.11
C THR A 68 0.93 4.35 12.43
N GLY A 69 0.88 4.29 11.10
CA GLY A 69 -0.21 4.81 10.27
C GLY A 69 -1.54 4.11 10.57
N LEU A 70 -2.60 4.91 10.68
CA LEU A 70 -3.97 4.44 10.84
C LEU A 70 -4.88 5.14 9.83
N VAL A 71 -5.48 4.36 8.93
CA VAL A 71 -6.49 4.84 7.98
C VAL A 71 -7.83 4.21 8.32
N GLU A 72 -8.90 5.01 8.45
CA GLU A 72 -10.22 4.53 8.88
C GLU A 72 -11.38 5.05 8.02
N ASN A 73 -12.44 4.25 7.97
CA ASN A 73 -13.77 4.54 7.43
C ASN A 73 -13.80 4.91 5.95
N THR A 74 -13.10 4.14 5.09
CA THR A 74 -12.79 4.68 3.76
C THR A 74 -12.30 3.67 2.71
N THR A 75 -11.94 4.19 1.53
CA THR A 75 -11.18 3.50 0.48
C THR A 75 -9.83 4.18 0.28
N ILE A 76 -8.78 3.38 0.08
CA ILE A 76 -7.50 3.83 -0.49
C ILE A 76 -7.30 3.22 -1.88
N GLU A 77 -6.93 4.03 -2.86
CA GLU A 77 -6.77 3.61 -4.26
C GLU A 77 -5.54 4.27 -4.92
N ALA A 78 -4.64 3.44 -5.47
CA ALA A 78 -3.46 3.87 -6.22
C ALA A 78 -2.86 2.74 -7.07
N ASP A 79 -1.83 3.04 -7.87
CA ASP A 79 -1.04 2.03 -8.55
C ASP A 79 -0.24 1.16 -7.56
N TYR A 80 0.43 1.82 -6.62
CA TYR A 80 1.30 1.17 -5.64
C TYR A 80 0.81 1.44 -4.22
N ILE A 81 0.57 0.38 -3.46
CA ILE A 81 0.15 0.49 -2.06
C ILE A 81 1.08 -0.38 -1.21
N PHE A 82 1.71 0.23 -0.21
CA PHE A 82 2.51 -0.47 0.80
C PHE A 82 1.92 -0.23 2.19
N ILE A 83 1.62 -1.32 2.91
CA ILE A 83 0.95 -1.26 4.21
C ILE A 83 1.83 -1.90 5.30
N GLU A 84 2.19 -1.09 6.29
CA GLU A 84 2.84 -1.51 7.53
C GLU A 84 1.96 -1.32 8.76
N GLY A 85 1.11 -0.30 8.73
CA GLY A 85 0.18 0.06 9.80
C GLY A 85 -1.19 -0.60 9.69
N LYS A 86 -2.24 0.17 10.00
CA LYS A 86 -3.62 -0.32 10.11
C LYS A 86 -4.52 0.38 9.10
N VAL A 87 -5.34 -0.40 8.41
CA VAL A 87 -6.38 0.10 7.51
C VAL A 87 -7.71 -0.51 7.91
N LYS A 88 -8.70 0.32 8.21
CA LYS A 88 -10.12 -0.07 8.37
C LYS A 88 -10.90 0.54 7.21
N GLY A 89 -10.97 -0.18 6.11
CA GLY A 89 -11.43 0.33 4.83
C GLY A 89 -11.04 -0.57 3.68
N ASN A 90 -11.50 -0.20 2.48
CA ASN A 90 -11.22 -0.95 1.27
C ASN A 90 -9.87 -0.52 0.67
N VAL A 91 -9.18 -1.46 0.04
CA VAL A 91 -7.88 -1.23 -0.60
C VAL A 91 -8.00 -1.61 -2.07
N ILE A 92 -7.64 -0.70 -2.97
CA ILE A 92 -7.68 -0.92 -4.42
C ILE A 92 -6.28 -0.63 -4.99
N ALA A 93 -5.57 -1.67 -5.42
CA ALA A 93 -4.21 -1.53 -5.95
C ALA A 93 -4.12 -1.98 -7.41
N ARG A 94 -3.68 -1.09 -8.29
CA ARG A 94 -3.68 -1.38 -9.75
C ARG A 94 -2.42 -2.08 -10.25
N LYS A 95 -1.27 -1.88 -9.60
CA LYS A 95 0.01 -2.50 -10.02
C LYS A 95 0.62 -3.38 -8.95
N SER A 96 0.71 -2.89 -7.73
CA SER A 96 1.33 -3.64 -6.65
C SER A 96 0.70 -3.30 -5.30
N LEU A 97 0.29 -4.34 -4.59
CA LEU A 97 -0.07 -4.29 -3.18
C LEU A 97 0.93 -5.09 -2.35
N GLU A 98 1.66 -4.43 -1.47
CA GLU A 98 2.53 -5.08 -0.49
C GLU A 98 1.99 -4.86 0.93
N ILE A 99 1.78 -5.96 1.65
CA ILE A 99 1.26 -5.94 3.02
C ILE A 99 2.28 -6.62 3.92
N SER A 100 2.95 -5.82 4.74
CA SER A 100 3.97 -6.33 5.65
C SER A 100 3.39 -7.15 6.81
N GLY A 101 4.24 -7.90 7.51
CA GLY A 101 3.83 -8.75 8.63
C GLY A 101 3.34 -8.01 9.88
N SER A 102 3.57 -6.69 9.98
CA SER A 102 3.02 -5.86 11.06
C SER A 102 1.60 -5.38 10.77
N ALA A 103 1.17 -5.40 9.50
CA ALA A 103 -0.03 -4.74 9.06
C ALA A 103 -1.32 -5.41 9.57
N THR A 104 -2.39 -4.61 9.66
CA THR A 104 -3.75 -5.10 9.90
C THR A 104 -4.73 -4.41 8.98
N VAL A 105 -5.43 -5.18 8.14
CA VAL A 105 -6.43 -4.67 7.19
C VAL A 105 -7.80 -5.27 7.54
N LEU A 106 -8.76 -4.39 7.81
CA LEU A 106 -10.17 -4.74 8.05
C LEU A 106 -11.02 -4.08 6.95
N GLY A 107 -11.41 -4.86 5.94
CA GLY A 107 -12.09 -4.37 4.74
C GLY A 107 -11.72 -5.20 3.52
N ASP A 108 -12.37 -4.90 2.40
CA ASP A 108 -12.18 -5.66 1.18
C ASP A 108 -10.97 -5.15 0.39
N ILE A 109 -10.27 -6.07 -0.27
CA ILE A 109 -9.09 -5.79 -1.08
C ILE A 109 -9.38 -6.16 -2.52
N VAL A 110 -9.11 -5.24 -3.43
CA VAL A 110 -9.10 -5.46 -4.88
C VAL A 110 -7.69 -5.20 -5.38
N TYR A 111 -7.14 -6.13 -6.15
CA TYR A 111 -5.84 -5.95 -6.80
C TYR A 111 -5.90 -6.38 -8.28
N ASP A 112 -5.24 -5.62 -9.14
CA ASP A 112 -5.30 -5.83 -10.59
C ASP A 112 -4.07 -6.56 -11.14
N ALA A 113 -2.95 -6.60 -10.42
CA ALA A 113 -1.71 -7.20 -10.91
C ALA A 113 -1.00 -8.02 -9.82
N LEU A 114 -0.14 -7.38 -9.03
CA LEU A 114 0.69 -8.09 -8.06
C LEU A 114 0.20 -7.87 -6.63
N ILE A 115 0.22 -8.94 -5.83
CA ILE A 115 -0.02 -8.90 -4.38
C ILE A 115 1.07 -9.69 -3.65
N ASP A 116 1.66 -9.10 -2.62
CA ASP A 116 2.58 -9.76 -1.69
C ASP A 116 2.10 -9.55 -0.25
N ILE A 117 1.85 -10.64 0.46
CA ILE A 117 1.37 -10.63 1.84
C ILE A 117 2.38 -11.37 2.70
N HIS A 118 3.09 -10.62 3.55
CA HIS A 118 4.13 -11.18 4.39
C HIS A 118 3.54 -12.01 5.53
N PRO A 119 4.28 -13.01 6.04
CA PRO A 119 3.87 -13.76 7.22
C PRO A 119 3.49 -12.83 8.38
N ARG A 120 2.42 -13.19 9.09
CA ARG A 120 1.84 -12.49 10.25
C ARG A 120 0.97 -11.26 9.95
N ALA A 121 0.83 -10.86 8.69
CA ALA A 121 -0.17 -9.88 8.30
C ALA A 121 -1.57 -10.36 8.73
N ARG A 122 -2.41 -9.46 9.24
CA ARG A 122 -3.77 -9.78 9.73
C ARG A 122 -4.79 -9.15 8.80
N LEU A 123 -5.56 -9.97 8.09
CA LEU A 123 -6.53 -9.50 7.12
C LEU A 123 -7.92 -10.07 7.46
N ARG A 124 -8.95 -9.22 7.39
CA ARG A 124 -10.35 -9.64 7.49
C ARG A 124 -11.19 -8.90 6.45
N GLY A 125 -11.61 -9.63 5.43
CA GLY A 125 -12.42 -9.14 4.31
C GLY A 125 -12.32 -10.08 3.11
N LYS A 126 -12.99 -9.72 2.01
CA LYS A 126 -12.79 -10.38 0.71
C LYS A 126 -11.49 -9.89 0.08
N ILE A 127 -10.78 -10.78 -0.60
CA ILE A 127 -9.67 -10.42 -1.50
C ILE A 127 -10.10 -10.83 -2.91
N ASP A 128 -10.08 -9.89 -3.85
CA ASP A 128 -10.58 -10.05 -5.21
C ASP A 128 -9.50 -9.66 -6.21
N TYR A 129 -9.19 -10.57 -7.13
CA TYR A 129 -8.34 -10.26 -8.28
C TYR A 129 -9.21 -9.74 -9.42
N ARG A 130 -8.89 -8.55 -9.93
CA ARG A 130 -9.63 -7.89 -11.03
C ARG A 130 -8.76 -7.72 -12.29
N GLY A 131 -7.54 -8.21 -12.28
CA GLY A 131 -6.71 -8.24 -13.48
C GLY A 131 -7.25 -9.17 -14.54
N ASP A 132 -6.60 -9.16 -15.70
CA ASP A 132 -6.93 -10.09 -16.78
C ASP A 132 -6.69 -11.53 -16.29
N LEU A 133 -7.76 -12.31 -16.29
CA LEU A 133 -7.70 -13.76 -16.16
C LEU A 133 -7.44 -14.33 -17.54
N ASP A 134 -6.46 -15.21 -17.68
CA ASP A 134 -6.28 -15.97 -18.91
C ASP A 134 -7.61 -16.64 -19.26
N SER A 135 -8.08 -16.41 -20.48
CA SER A 135 -9.40 -16.81 -20.98
C SER A 135 -9.56 -18.33 -21.17
N THR A 136 -8.61 -19.12 -20.67
CA THR A 136 -8.56 -20.58 -20.74
C THR A 136 -8.93 -21.28 -19.42
N LEU A 137 -9.33 -20.52 -18.39
CA LEU A 137 -9.94 -21.04 -17.16
C LEU A 137 -11.43 -21.39 -17.34
#